data_AF-A0A1Y2CYD1-F1
#
_entry.id   AF-A0A1Y2CYD1-F1
#
_cell.length_a   1.000
_cell.length_b   1.000
_cell.length_c   1.000
_cell.angle_alpha   90.00
_cell.angle_beta   90.00
_cell.angle_gamma   90.00
#
_symmetry.space_group_name_H-M   'P 1'
#
loop_
_entity.id
_entity.type
_entity.pdbx_description
1 polymer ?
#
loop_
_entity_poly.entity_id
_entity_poly.type
_entity_poly.pdbx_seq_one_letter_code
_entity_poly.pdbx_strand_id
1 'polypeptide(L)'
;MKPKNLYWVTNNAFEPLDIMYETLGAPLFRMLRPTGHTQLDAKEIPESDAKLALCREEEDSAVFQIMKQLSIPFKHMKGGYGGPKTLAKYKAFIEVPYQVSTMKLYENLAAGVVMLFPSKDFFQELIEKELHSFGPWDKIARAGKDWYLYMDYYHPDISPYVYYFDSFEHLKELLTADVLDTKNVRVEAPKVYKKLVDNIYHGWADLFNDMGYSVDVHGAPHVRGSGPKPFRVPVYDKSVAEPKSEAEWRQAWKQLDQWKHMKRIERQERAKITVASMTERESEALATSLELKNPNAKKFFKIDKVYDNLDLPLIYLLDYINGEEGKTEEQVFGGSLLKLDELNVEIWMKGVVKLLTSIPNTALLNPSNYLGNAKLQRAFYLMSHLFSADPKSNTPAASLLKTLSSEQTNFMKSKVKSLHKVIFPWAFTGKISSAAQLISSFKSDRELEVRASNRSFLQWRHRFTFNHGSRP
;
A
#
# COMPACT_ATOMS: atom_id res chain seq x y z
N MET A 1 1.23 0.14 41.25
CA MET A 1 0.77 -1.16 41.81
C MET A 1 -0.43 -1.65 41.02
N LYS A 2 -0.43 -2.92 40.57
CA LYS A 2 -1.59 -3.52 39.90
C LYS A 2 -2.74 -3.67 40.92
N PRO A 3 -3.95 -3.17 40.65
CA PRO A 3 -5.11 -3.45 41.51
C PRO A 3 -5.34 -4.95 41.62
N LYS A 4 -5.61 -5.46 42.83
CA LYS A 4 -5.82 -6.90 43.08
C LYS A 4 -6.93 -7.51 42.21
N ASN A 5 -7.91 -6.71 41.80
CA ASN A 5 -9.10 -7.16 41.07
C ASN A 5 -9.09 -6.76 39.58
N LEU A 6 -7.93 -6.38 39.02
CA LEU A 6 -7.81 -6.03 37.61
C LEU A 6 -7.18 -7.18 36.82
N TYR A 7 -7.87 -7.62 35.78
CA TYR A 7 -7.43 -8.69 34.90
C TYR A 7 -7.47 -8.22 33.44
N TRP A 8 -6.46 -8.60 32.67
CA TRP A 8 -6.34 -8.19 31.27
C TRP A 8 -6.55 -9.41 30.38
N VAL A 9 -7.57 -9.33 29.54
CA VAL A 9 -7.91 -10.35 28.55
C VAL A 9 -7.81 -9.72 27.17
N THR A 10 -7.35 -10.50 26.21
CA THR A 10 -7.24 -10.09 24.82
C THR A 10 -7.78 -11.17 23.90
N ASN A 11 -8.36 -10.77 22.78
CA ASN A 11 -8.92 -11.68 21.80
C ASN A 11 -7.90 -12.14 20.75
N ASN A 12 -6.78 -11.44 20.59
CA ASN A 12 -5.76 -11.76 19.59
C ASN A 12 -4.39 -11.19 19.99
N ALA A 13 -3.32 -11.67 19.36
CA ALA A 13 -1.96 -11.27 19.72
C ALA A 13 -1.64 -9.78 19.47
N PHE A 14 -2.38 -9.10 18.59
CA PHE A 14 -2.12 -7.69 18.24
C PHE A 14 -2.60 -6.69 19.31
N GLU A 15 -3.69 -6.95 20.04
CA GLU A 15 -4.20 -5.96 21.00
C GLU A 15 -3.20 -5.63 22.12
N PRO A 16 -2.48 -6.61 22.73
CA PRO A 16 -1.43 -6.31 23.70
C PRO A 16 -0.30 -5.47 23.11
N LEU A 17 0.08 -5.76 21.86
CA LEU A 17 1.09 -4.99 21.15
C LEU A 17 0.63 -3.55 20.95
N ASP A 18 -0.62 -3.37 20.52
CA ASP A 18 -1.19 -2.04 20.29
C ASP A 18 -1.29 -1.24 21.60
N ILE A 19 -1.79 -1.86 22.67
CA ILE A 19 -1.83 -1.25 24.01
C ILE A 19 -0.43 -0.80 24.43
N MET A 20 0.60 -1.63 24.21
CA MET A 20 1.98 -1.26 24.53
C MET A 20 2.46 -0.05 23.71
N TYR A 21 2.15 0.01 22.41
CA TYR A 21 2.47 1.17 21.56
C TYR A 21 1.70 2.45 21.87
N GLU A 22 0.54 2.34 22.52
CA GLU A 22 -0.32 3.48 22.86
C GLU A 22 -0.24 3.89 24.33
N THR A 23 0.36 3.08 25.21
CA THR A 23 0.38 3.37 26.65
C THR A 23 1.69 3.04 27.37
N LEU A 24 2.66 2.40 26.72
CA LEU A 24 3.80 1.71 27.35
C LEU A 24 3.39 0.60 28.33
N GLY A 25 2.10 0.28 28.43
CA GLY A 25 1.57 -0.74 29.30
C GLY A 25 1.79 -2.13 28.72
N ALA A 26 2.52 -2.97 29.45
CA ALA A 26 2.63 -4.40 29.18
C ALA A 26 2.20 -5.23 30.41
N PRO A 27 0.91 -5.14 30.82
CA PRO A 27 0.40 -5.97 31.89
C PRO A 27 0.47 -7.45 31.51
N LEU A 28 0.21 -8.31 32.48
CA LEU A 28 0.05 -9.73 32.24
C LEU A 28 -1.31 -9.98 31.57
N PHE A 29 -1.31 -10.28 30.28
CA PHE A 29 -2.47 -10.57 29.46
C PHE A 29 -2.77 -12.06 29.45
N ARG A 30 -4.04 -12.44 29.42
CA ARG A 30 -4.47 -13.80 29.03
C ARG A 30 -5.15 -13.72 27.66
N MET A 31 -4.63 -14.44 26.68
CA MET A 31 -5.24 -14.47 25.34
C MET A 31 -6.35 -15.50 25.30
N LEU A 32 -7.58 -15.03 25.19
CA LEU A 32 -8.79 -15.84 25.09
C LEU A 32 -9.48 -15.53 23.76
N ARG A 33 -9.20 -16.36 22.75
CA ARG A 33 -9.68 -16.15 21.37
C ARG A 33 -11.19 -16.35 21.25
N PRO A 34 -11.83 -15.71 20.25
CA PRO A 34 -13.20 -16.03 19.87
C PRO A 34 -13.35 -17.51 19.51
N THR A 35 -14.42 -18.14 19.98
CA THR A 35 -14.74 -19.55 19.72
C THR A 35 -15.77 -19.73 18.62
N GLY A 36 -16.05 -18.69 17.82
CA GLY A 36 -16.79 -18.71 16.54
C GLY A 36 -17.95 -19.72 16.47
N HIS A 37 -19.19 -19.26 16.64
CA HIS A 37 -20.37 -20.11 16.57
C HIS A 37 -21.41 -19.53 15.62
N THR A 38 -21.87 -20.35 14.66
CA THR A 38 -23.00 -20.01 13.82
C THR A 38 -24.18 -20.94 14.07
N GLN A 39 -25.37 -20.35 14.13
CA GLN A 39 -26.64 -21.07 14.09
C GLN A 39 -27.23 -21.14 12.68
N LEU A 40 -26.61 -20.48 11.70
CA LEU A 40 -27.10 -20.49 10.34
C LEU A 40 -26.99 -21.90 9.74
N ASP A 41 -28.08 -22.37 9.16
CA ASP A 41 -28.07 -23.61 8.40
C ASP A 41 -27.42 -23.42 7.04
N ALA A 42 -26.87 -24.52 6.52
CA ALA A 42 -26.26 -24.51 5.20
C ALA A 42 -27.34 -24.26 4.14
N LYS A 43 -27.13 -23.26 3.29
CA LYS A 43 -27.96 -23.06 2.10
C LYS A 43 -27.57 -24.08 1.03
N GLU A 44 -28.51 -24.43 0.16
CA GLU A 44 -28.16 -25.17 -1.06
C GLU A 44 -27.42 -24.27 -2.04
N ILE A 45 -26.45 -24.86 -2.74
CA ILE A 45 -25.68 -24.17 -3.79
C ILE A 45 -25.73 -25.01 -5.08
N PRO A 46 -25.68 -24.39 -6.26
CA PRO A 46 -25.58 -25.13 -7.52
C PRO A 46 -24.33 -26.01 -7.57
N GLU A 47 -24.42 -27.18 -8.23
CA GLU A 47 -23.27 -28.08 -8.40
C GLU A 47 -22.11 -27.40 -9.16
N SER A 48 -22.43 -26.51 -10.09
CA SER A 48 -21.43 -25.69 -10.80
C SER A 48 -20.64 -24.79 -9.85
N ASP A 49 -21.29 -24.25 -8.82
CA ASP A 49 -20.67 -23.35 -7.84
C ASP A 49 -19.82 -24.14 -6.83
N ALA A 50 -20.19 -25.39 -6.50
CA ALA A 50 -19.42 -26.25 -5.62
C ALA A 50 -17.98 -26.53 -6.14
N LYS A 51 -17.78 -26.44 -7.45
CA LYS A 51 -16.46 -26.62 -8.11
C LYS A 51 -15.59 -25.35 -8.07
N LEU A 52 -16.15 -24.21 -7.66
CA LEU A 52 -15.45 -22.92 -7.61
C LEU A 52 -15.08 -22.58 -6.17
N ALA A 53 -13.99 -21.81 -6.01
CA ALA A 53 -13.74 -21.13 -4.75
C ALA A 53 -14.59 -19.87 -4.65
N LEU A 54 -15.06 -19.54 -3.46
CA LEU A 54 -15.81 -18.30 -3.20
C LEU A 54 -14.85 -17.18 -2.80
N CYS A 55 -15.06 -15.97 -3.33
CA CYS A 55 -14.30 -14.77 -2.98
C CYS A 55 -15.25 -13.60 -2.73
N ARG A 56 -14.93 -12.78 -1.72
CA ARG A 56 -15.70 -11.58 -1.33
C ARG A 56 -14.93 -10.28 -1.46
N GLU A 57 -13.81 -10.28 -2.17
CA GLU A 57 -13.11 -9.03 -2.49
C GLU A 57 -14.06 -8.04 -3.17
N GLU A 58 -13.99 -6.78 -2.78
CA GLU A 58 -14.81 -5.73 -3.38
C GLU A 58 -14.47 -5.59 -4.86
N GLU A 59 -15.48 -5.36 -5.72
CA GLU A 59 -15.25 -5.28 -7.17
C GLU A 59 -14.32 -4.13 -7.56
N ASP A 60 -14.26 -3.10 -6.72
CA ASP A 60 -13.38 -1.96 -6.89
C ASP A 60 -11.99 -2.18 -6.27
N SER A 61 -11.65 -3.37 -5.77
CA SER A 61 -10.33 -3.67 -5.21
C SER A 61 -9.32 -4.04 -6.29
N ALA A 62 -8.05 -3.65 -6.14
CA ALA A 62 -7.01 -4.00 -7.11
C ALA A 62 -6.77 -5.51 -7.15
N VAL A 63 -6.83 -6.18 -5.99
CA VAL A 63 -6.79 -7.65 -5.86
C VAL A 63 -7.84 -8.29 -6.76
N PHE A 64 -9.10 -7.86 -6.68
CA PHE A 64 -10.18 -8.40 -7.50
C PHE A 64 -9.92 -8.19 -9.00
N GLN A 65 -9.43 -7.01 -9.38
CA GLN A 65 -9.10 -6.70 -10.78
C GLN A 65 -7.96 -7.60 -11.30
N ILE A 66 -6.92 -7.85 -10.51
CA ILE A 66 -5.83 -8.76 -10.89
C ILE A 66 -6.34 -10.19 -11.06
N MET A 67 -7.16 -10.67 -10.11
CA MET A 67 -7.75 -12.01 -10.19
C MET A 67 -8.60 -12.18 -11.46
N LYS A 68 -9.35 -11.14 -11.85
CA LYS A 68 -10.11 -11.12 -13.11
C LYS A 68 -9.22 -11.15 -14.34
N GLN A 69 -8.21 -10.29 -14.41
CA GLN A 69 -7.28 -10.22 -15.54
C GLN A 69 -6.55 -11.56 -15.76
N LEU A 70 -6.21 -12.26 -14.68
CA LEU A 70 -5.57 -13.58 -14.71
C LEU A 70 -6.53 -14.73 -14.98
N SER A 71 -7.83 -14.47 -15.10
CA SER A 71 -8.88 -15.49 -15.25
C SER A 71 -8.77 -16.56 -14.16
N ILE A 72 -8.58 -16.14 -12.90
CA ILE A 72 -8.58 -17.04 -11.75
C ILE A 72 -10.02 -17.59 -11.58
N PRO A 73 -10.22 -18.91 -11.40
CA PRO A 73 -11.55 -19.49 -11.30
C PRO A 73 -12.12 -19.28 -9.89
N PHE A 74 -13.04 -18.32 -9.75
CA PHE A 74 -13.75 -18.09 -8.50
C PHE A 74 -15.19 -17.60 -8.72
N LYS A 75 -16.05 -17.88 -7.74
CA LYS A 75 -17.38 -17.28 -7.60
C LYS A 75 -17.24 -16.00 -6.79
N HIS A 76 -17.46 -14.85 -7.44
CA HIS A 76 -17.61 -13.59 -6.71
C HIS A 76 -18.97 -13.51 -6.04
N MET A 77 -19.01 -12.99 -4.81
CA MET A 77 -20.26 -12.82 -4.08
C MET A 77 -20.35 -11.43 -3.44
N LYS A 78 -21.41 -10.70 -3.81
CA LYS A 78 -21.81 -9.46 -3.15
C LYS A 78 -22.70 -9.76 -1.95
N GLY A 79 -22.38 -9.20 -0.79
CA GLY A 79 -23.19 -9.35 0.42
C GLY A 79 -22.96 -10.66 1.18
N GLY A 80 -24.03 -11.22 1.75
CA GLY A 80 -23.97 -12.37 2.66
C GLY A 80 -23.89 -13.72 1.94
N TYR A 81 -23.00 -14.59 2.41
CA TYR A 81 -22.69 -15.88 1.79
C TYR A 81 -23.33 -17.10 2.46
N GLY A 82 -24.28 -16.88 3.37
CA GLY A 82 -25.01 -17.97 4.04
C GLY A 82 -24.24 -18.64 5.19
N GLY A 83 -23.15 -18.03 5.68
CA GLY A 83 -22.40 -18.55 6.82
C GLY A 83 -21.43 -19.68 6.49
N PRO A 84 -20.62 -20.13 7.47
CA PRO A 84 -19.52 -21.07 7.27
C PRO A 84 -19.98 -22.45 6.80
N LYS A 85 -21.17 -22.93 7.23
CA LYS A 85 -21.72 -24.20 6.76
C LYS A 85 -22.06 -24.17 5.26
N THR A 86 -22.48 -23.02 4.73
CA THR A 86 -22.67 -22.82 3.29
C THR A 86 -21.32 -22.72 2.57
N LEU A 87 -20.33 -22.01 3.14
CA LEU A 87 -18.98 -21.95 2.56
C LEU A 87 -18.31 -23.32 2.44
N ALA A 88 -18.58 -24.22 3.39
CA ALA A 88 -18.05 -25.58 3.36
C ALA A 88 -18.52 -26.36 2.12
N LYS A 89 -19.58 -25.94 1.41
CA LYS A 89 -20.01 -26.56 0.16
C LYS A 89 -19.22 -26.11 -1.08
N TYR A 90 -18.49 -24.99 -1.02
CA TYR A 90 -17.62 -24.50 -2.10
C TYR A 90 -16.27 -25.22 -2.09
N LYS A 91 -15.54 -25.20 -3.23
CA LYS A 91 -14.19 -25.81 -3.35
C LYS A 91 -13.23 -25.26 -2.30
N ALA A 92 -13.24 -23.95 -2.10
CA ALA A 92 -12.52 -23.22 -1.06
C ALA A 92 -13.09 -21.82 -0.85
N PHE A 93 -12.54 -21.09 0.11
CA PHE A 93 -12.80 -19.68 0.37
C PHE A 93 -11.49 -18.88 0.25
N ILE A 94 -11.46 -17.90 -0.65
CA ILE A 94 -10.33 -16.99 -0.86
C ILE A 94 -10.56 -15.77 0.02
N GLU A 95 -9.60 -15.45 0.87
CA GLU A 95 -9.66 -14.27 1.72
C GLU A 95 -8.30 -13.56 1.74
N VAL A 96 -8.30 -12.26 1.47
CA VAL A 96 -7.16 -11.39 1.75
C VAL A 96 -7.47 -10.67 3.06
N PRO A 97 -6.69 -10.91 4.14
CA PRO A 97 -7.04 -10.41 5.47
C PRO A 97 -7.22 -8.88 5.50
N TYR A 98 -8.35 -8.40 6.04
CA TYR A 98 -8.60 -6.96 6.25
C TYR A 98 -8.53 -6.54 7.74
N GLN A 99 -8.48 -7.54 8.65
CA GLN A 99 -8.28 -7.40 10.09
C GLN A 99 -7.25 -8.44 10.57
N VAL A 100 -6.61 -8.20 11.72
CA VAL A 100 -5.59 -9.11 12.32
C VAL A 100 -6.18 -10.45 12.79
N SER A 101 -7.47 -10.46 13.10
CA SER A 101 -8.26 -11.59 13.57
C SER A 101 -9.73 -11.34 13.22
N THR A 102 -10.46 -12.37 12.82
CA THR A 102 -11.90 -12.28 12.53
C THR A 102 -12.64 -13.46 13.15
N MET A 103 -13.87 -13.24 13.63
CA MET A 103 -14.71 -14.36 14.09
C MET A 103 -14.95 -15.40 12.99
N LYS A 104 -15.04 -14.92 11.75
CA LYS A 104 -15.20 -15.73 10.53
C LYS A 104 -14.10 -16.78 10.37
N LEU A 105 -12.85 -16.45 10.65
CA LEU A 105 -11.73 -17.41 10.57
C LEU A 105 -12.02 -18.65 11.41
N TYR A 106 -12.43 -18.44 12.66
CA TYR A 106 -12.72 -19.49 13.62
C TYR A 106 -13.98 -20.29 13.24
N GLU A 107 -15.05 -19.60 12.84
CA GLU A 107 -16.28 -20.23 12.32
C GLU A 107 -16.03 -21.11 11.10
N ASN A 108 -15.15 -20.69 10.20
CA ASN A 108 -14.77 -21.43 9.01
C ASN A 108 -13.96 -22.68 9.35
N LEU A 109 -13.00 -22.60 10.29
CA LEU A 109 -12.27 -23.78 10.79
C LEU A 109 -13.24 -24.79 11.42
N ALA A 110 -14.19 -24.31 12.23
CA ALA A 110 -15.20 -25.13 12.87
C ALA A 110 -16.07 -25.90 11.87
N ALA A 111 -16.37 -25.29 10.71
CA ALA A 111 -17.18 -25.88 9.65
C ALA A 111 -16.37 -26.65 8.61
N GLY A 112 -15.04 -26.74 8.74
CA GLY A 112 -14.18 -27.44 7.78
C GLY A 112 -14.08 -26.73 6.42
N VAL A 113 -14.15 -25.39 6.39
CA VAL A 113 -13.97 -24.62 5.17
C VAL A 113 -12.49 -24.64 4.77
N VAL A 114 -12.21 -25.08 3.54
CA VAL A 114 -10.87 -24.95 2.94
C VAL A 114 -10.59 -23.48 2.67
N MET A 115 -9.66 -22.87 3.39
CA MET A 115 -9.34 -21.45 3.27
C MET A 115 -8.00 -21.21 2.60
N LEU A 116 -7.95 -20.21 1.72
CA LEU A 116 -6.79 -19.77 0.97
C LEU A 116 -6.48 -18.33 1.38
N PHE A 117 -5.29 -18.12 1.95
CA PHE A 117 -4.77 -16.81 2.34
C PHE A 117 -3.49 -16.50 1.56
N PRO A 118 -3.15 -15.23 1.32
CA PRO A 118 -1.79 -14.90 0.89
C PRO A 118 -0.79 -15.40 1.94
N SER A 119 0.40 -15.81 1.52
CA SER A 119 1.50 -16.02 2.45
C SER A 119 1.88 -14.70 3.12
N LYS A 120 2.58 -14.77 4.26
CA LYS A 120 2.96 -13.55 4.98
C LYS A 120 3.72 -12.57 4.07
N ASP A 121 4.69 -13.06 3.31
CA ASP A 121 5.51 -12.21 2.44
C ASP A 121 4.68 -11.59 1.31
N PHE A 122 3.80 -12.39 0.68
CA PHE A 122 2.91 -11.87 -0.36
C PHE A 122 1.86 -10.89 0.19
N PHE A 123 1.34 -11.13 1.39
CA PHE A 123 0.41 -10.21 2.03
C PHE A 123 1.05 -8.86 2.34
N GLN A 124 2.28 -8.87 2.86
CA GLN A 124 3.07 -7.66 3.06
C GLN A 124 3.28 -6.92 1.73
N GLU A 125 3.63 -7.64 0.67
CA GLU A 125 3.79 -7.07 -0.68
C GLU A 125 2.49 -6.40 -1.17
N LEU A 126 1.34 -7.07 -1.05
CA LEU A 126 0.04 -6.51 -1.45
C LEU A 126 -0.28 -5.19 -0.75
N ILE A 127 0.03 -5.08 0.56
CA ILE A 127 -0.22 -3.85 1.32
C ILE A 127 0.79 -2.76 0.95
N GLU A 128 2.07 -3.11 0.80
CA GLU A 128 3.13 -2.15 0.49
C GLU A 128 3.02 -1.60 -0.93
N LYS A 129 2.50 -2.41 -1.86
CA LYS A 129 2.06 -1.98 -3.19
C LYS A 129 0.70 -1.27 -3.17
N GLU A 130 0.08 -1.03 -2.03
CA GLU A 130 -1.26 -0.40 -1.96
C GLU A 130 -2.36 -1.14 -2.77
N LEU A 131 -2.13 -2.42 -3.13
CA LEU A 131 -3.10 -3.25 -3.85
C LEU A 131 -4.20 -3.74 -2.92
N HIS A 132 -3.88 -3.85 -1.63
CA HIS A 132 -4.81 -4.23 -0.56
C HIS A 132 -4.77 -3.24 0.60
N SER A 133 -5.95 -2.91 1.13
CA SER A 133 -6.05 -2.03 2.29
C SER A 133 -6.11 -2.84 3.57
N PHE A 134 -5.17 -2.58 4.48
CA PHE A 134 -5.12 -3.20 5.79
C PHE A 134 -4.90 -2.14 6.88
N GLY A 135 -5.98 -1.70 7.51
CA GLY A 135 -5.96 -0.61 8.50
C GLY A 135 -4.90 -0.77 9.61
N PRO A 136 -4.72 -1.97 10.20
CA PRO A 136 -3.73 -2.19 11.24
C PRO A 136 -2.25 -2.14 10.78
N TRP A 137 -1.99 -2.03 9.47
CA TRP A 137 -0.64 -2.20 8.93
C TRP A 137 0.40 -1.24 9.52
N ASP A 138 0.03 0.04 9.71
CA ASP A 138 0.96 1.05 10.25
C ASP A 138 1.48 0.70 11.65
N LYS A 139 0.67 0.00 12.43
CA LYS A 139 0.99 -0.42 13.80
C LYS A 139 1.71 -1.76 13.80
N ILE A 140 1.17 -2.75 13.10
CA ILE A 140 1.72 -4.13 13.12
C ILE A 140 3.10 -4.21 12.45
N ALA A 141 3.35 -3.41 11.40
CA ALA A 141 4.63 -3.40 10.69
C ALA A 141 5.79 -2.92 11.56
N ARG A 142 5.52 -2.26 12.70
CA ARG A 142 6.54 -1.82 13.65
C ARG A 142 7.20 -2.99 14.39
N ALA A 143 6.56 -4.16 14.40
CA ALA A 143 7.14 -5.41 14.89
C ALA A 143 8.23 -5.97 13.95
N GLY A 144 8.50 -5.31 12.82
CA GLY A 144 9.56 -5.73 11.90
C GLY A 144 9.23 -7.08 11.26
N LYS A 145 10.21 -7.99 11.19
CA LYS A 145 10.08 -9.30 10.54
C LYS A 145 9.06 -10.22 11.20
N ASP A 146 8.71 -9.95 12.46
CA ASP A 146 7.81 -10.77 13.28
C ASP A 146 6.36 -10.28 13.25
N TRP A 147 6.01 -9.33 12.37
CA TRP A 147 4.65 -8.78 12.30
C TRP A 147 3.56 -9.86 12.15
N TYR A 148 3.87 -10.96 11.46
CA TYR A 148 2.93 -12.06 11.19
C TYR A 148 2.53 -12.82 12.46
N LEU A 149 3.35 -12.80 13.52
CA LEU A 149 3.03 -13.41 14.81
C LEU A 149 1.83 -12.74 15.50
N TYR A 150 1.48 -11.52 15.06
CA TYR A 150 0.38 -10.73 15.59
C TYR A 150 -0.91 -10.87 14.75
N MET A 151 -0.96 -11.81 13.80
CA MET A 151 -2.16 -12.14 13.02
C MET A 151 -2.53 -13.61 13.19
N ASP A 152 -3.80 -13.88 13.50
CA ASP A 152 -4.27 -15.25 13.73
C ASP A 152 -4.18 -16.11 12.45
N TYR A 153 -4.23 -15.49 11.27
CA TYR A 153 -4.08 -16.14 9.96
C TYR A 153 -2.74 -16.90 9.79
N TYR A 154 -1.70 -16.51 10.54
CA TYR A 154 -0.38 -17.13 10.49
C TYR A 154 0.00 -17.82 11.80
N HIS A 155 -0.96 -18.01 12.71
CA HIS A 155 -0.70 -18.64 13.99
C HIS A 155 -0.32 -20.13 13.81
N PRO A 156 0.68 -20.66 14.53
CA PRO A 156 1.11 -22.06 14.41
C PRO A 156 -0.01 -23.09 14.65
N ASP A 157 -1.00 -22.76 15.47
CA ASP A 157 -2.14 -23.66 15.72
C ASP A 157 -3.15 -23.68 14.55
N ILE A 158 -3.13 -22.67 13.67
CA ILE A 158 -4.08 -22.50 12.57
C ILE A 158 -3.43 -22.86 11.23
N SER A 159 -2.14 -22.54 11.05
CA SER A 159 -1.39 -22.76 9.79
C SER A 159 -1.44 -24.19 9.22
N PRO A 160 -1.56 -25.27 10.02
CA PRO A 160 -1.71 -26.63 9.50
C PRO A 160 -3.07 -26.87 8.82
N TYR A 161 -4.06 -26.00 8.99
CA TYR A 161 -5.45 -26.19 8.54
C TYR A 161 -5.90 -25.17 7.49
N VAL A 162 -4.96 -24.42 6.93
CA VAL A 162 -5.22 -23.38 5.92
C VAL A 162 -4.15 -23.47 4.83
N TYR A 163 -4.42 -22.90 3.66
CA TYR A 163 -3.48 -22.89 2.54
C TYR A 163 -2.98 -21.47 2.30
N TYR A 164 -1.71 -21.36 1.97
CA TYR A 164 -1.07 -20.10 1.63
C TYR A 164 -0.70 -20.06 0.15
N PHE A 165 -0.84 -18.90 -0.48
CA PHE A 165 -0.36 -18.65 -1.84
C PHE A 165 0.62 -17.47 -1.86
N ASP A 166 1.67 -17.59 -2.66
CA ASP A 166 2.79 -16.62 -2.72
C ASP A 166 2.65 -15.63 -3.89
N SER A 167 1.69 -15.85 -4.77
CA SER A 167 1.36 -14.98 -5.90
C SER A 167 -0.06 -15.27 -6.39
N PHE A 168 -0.58 -14.40 -7.26
CA PHE A 168 -1.85 -14.65 -7.93
C PHE A 168 -1.79 -15.85 -8.89
N GLU A 169 -0.64 -16.09 -9.51
CA GLU A 169 -0.38 -17.27 -10.34
C GLU A 169 -0.40 -18.54 -9.49
N HIS A 170 0.26 -18.55 -8.33
CA HIS A 170 0.20 -19.70 -7.40
C HIS A 170 -1.24 -19.93 -6.91
N LEU A 171 -2.01 -18.87 -6.62
CA LEU A 171 -3.44 -19.00 -6.33
C LEU A 171 -4.22 -19.67 -7.47
N LYS A 172 -3.95 -19.30 -8.72
CA LYS A 172 -4.57 -19.91 -9.91
C LYS A 172 -4.21 -21.39 -10.02
N GLU A 173 -2.96 -21.75 -9.81
CA GLU A 173 -2.49 -23.14 -9.80
C GLU A 173 -3.21 -23.97 -8.74
N LEU A 174 -3.27 -23.48 -7.49
CA LEU A 174 -4.01 -24.15 -6.40
C LEU A 174 -5.47 -24.39 -6.79
N LEU A 175 -6.14 -23.38 -7.33
CA LEU A 175 -7.56 -23.46 -7.68
C LEU A 175 -7.85 -24.31 -8.92
N THR A 176 -6.86 -24.54 -9.78
CA THR A 176 -6.98 -25.39 -10.97
C THR A 176 -6.53 -26.83 -10.73
N ALA A 177 -5.86 -27.11 -9.61
CA ALA A 177 -5.51 -28.47 -9.21
C ALA A 177 -6.74 -29.36 -9.02
N ASP A 178 -6.60 -30.65 -9.36
CA ASP A 178 -7.63 -31.68 -9.19
C ASP A 178 -8.01 -31.86 -7.72
N VAL A 179 -7.00 -31.90 -6.85
CA VAL A 179 -7.16 -32.04 -5.40
C VAL A 179 -6.57 -30.83 -4.69
N LEU A 180 -7.44 -29.95 -4.22
CA LEU A 180 -7.04 -28.79 -3.42
C LEU A 180 -6.84 -29.15 -1.94
N ASP A 181 -7.76 -29.93 -1.36
CA ASP A 181 -7.76 -30.21 0.09
C ASP A 181 -6.82 -31.36 0.51
N THR A 182 -5.53 -31.21 0.18
CA THR A 182 -4.48 -32.20 0.48
C THR A 182 -4.21 -32.40 1.98
N LYS A 183 -4.57 -31.43 2.82
CA LYS A 183 -4.47 -31.46 4.29
C LYS A 183 -5.73 -32.02 4.97
N ASN A 184 -6.75 -32.42 4.20
CA ASN A 184 -8.03 -32.91 4.72
C ASN A 184 -8.68 -31.93 5.73
N VAL A 185 -8.61 -30.62 5.44
CA VAL A 185 -9.09 -29.52 6.30
C VAL A 185 -10.56 -29.74 6.66
N ARG A 186 -11.36 -30.24 5.72
CA ARG A 186 -12.79 -30.51 5.92
C ARG A 186 -13.09 -31.42 7.11
N VAL A 187 -12.19 -32.34 7.41
CA VAL A 187 -12.34 -33.33 8.48
C VAL A 187 -11.48 -32.99 9.70
N GLU A 188 -10.24 -32.55 9.49
CA GLU A 188 -9.28 -32.35 10.57
C GLU A 188 -9.44 -30.99 11.28
N ALA A 189 -9.76 -29.92 10.56
CA ALA A 189 -9.90 -28.60 11.16
C ALA A 189 -11.01 -28.55 12.24
N PRO A 190 -12.22 -29.15 12.04
CA PRO A 190 -13.25 -29.17 13.09
C PRO A 190 -12.81 -29.91 14.37
N LYS A 191 -12.04 -31.01 14.24
CA LYS A 191 -11.55 -31.78 15.39
C LYS A 191 -10.57 -30.97 16.22
N VAL A 192 -9.64 -30.29 15.56
CA VAL A 192 -8.61 -29.48 16.22
C VAL A 192 -9.21 -28.21 16.77
N TYR A 193 -10.15 -27.61 16.05
CA TYR A 193 -10.91 -26.47 16.53
C TYR A 193 -11.62 -26.76 17.85
N LYS A 194 -12.22 -27.94 18.02
CA LYS A 194 -12.81 -28.35 19.30
C LYS A 194 -11.80 -28.30 20.45
N LYS A 195 -10.54 -28.70 20.22
CA LYS A 195 -9.46 -28.61 21.22
C LYS A 195 -9.08 -27.16 21.52
N LEU A 196 -9.06 -26.29 20.51
CA LEU A 196 -8.83 -24.86 20.70
C LEU A 196 -9.94 -24.25 21.58
N VAL A 197 -11.20 -24.56 21.28
CA VAL A 197 -12.36 -24.11 22.07
C VAL A 197 -12.28 -24.59 23.52
N ASP A 198 -11.96 -25.86 23.72
CA ASP A 198 -11.76 -26.45 25.05
C ASP A 198 -10.67 -25.71 25.84
N ASN A 199 -9.52 -25.46 25.22
CA ASN A 199 -8.44 -24.67 25.82
C ASN A 199 -8.91 -23.24 26.19
N ILE A 200 -9.74 -22.60 25.36
CA ILE A 200 -10.32 -21.29 25.68
C ILE A 200 -11.28 -21.37 26.88
N TYR A 201 -12.11 -22.40 27.00
CA TYR A 201 -12.97 -22.60 28.18
C TYR A 201 -12.16 -22.77 29.46
N HIS A 202 -11.11 -23.59 29.41
CA HIS A 202 -10.17 -23.73 30.51
C HIS A 202 -9.46 -22.41 30.84
N GLY A 203 -9.16 -21.57 29.84
CA GLY A 203 -8.63 -20.22 30.03
C GLY A 203 -9.58 -19.25 30.74
N TRP A 204 -10.89 -19.30 30.43
CA TRP A 204 -11.91 -18.55 31.15
C TRP A 204 -12.12 -19.05 32.58
N ALA A 205 -12.16 -20.37 32.78
CA ALA A 205 -12.31 -20.97 34.10
C ALA A 205 -11.10 -20.64 35.00
N ASP A 206 -9.88 -20.63 34.46
CA ASP A 206 -8.69 -20.16 35.16
C ASP A 206 -8.82 -18.71 35.62
N LEU A 207 -9.30 -17.83 34.73
CA LEU A 207 -9.50 -16.43 35.04
C LEU A 207 -10.53 -16.23 36.17
N PHE A 208 -11.63 -16.97 36.13
CA PHE A 208 -12.64 -16.91 37.20
C PHE A 208 -12.15 -17.51 38.52
N ASN A 209 -11.37 -18.59 38.47
CA ASN A 209 -10.68 -19.10 39.65
C ASN A 209 -9.71 -18.07 40.24
N ASP A 210 -8.97 -17.34 39.42
CA ASP A 210 -8.09 -16.25 39.87
C ASP A 210 -8.90 -15.12 40.55
N MET A 211 -10.15 -14.91 40.15
CA MET A 211 -11.10 -13.98 40.79
C MET A 211 -11.75 -14.54 42.08
N GLY A 212 -11.48 -15.79 42.45
CA GLY A 212 -12.02 -16.45 43.65
C GLY A 212 -13.33 -17.21 43.43
N TYR A 213 -13.79 -17.39 42.19
CA TYR A 213 -14.92 -18.26 41.89
C TYR A 213 -14.49 -19.72 41.80
N SER A 214 -15.44 -20.64 41.98
CA SER A 214 -15.28 -22.05 41.63
C SER A 214 -16.09 -22.31 40.36
N VAL A 215 -15.44 -22.89 39.35
CA VAL A 215 -16.02 -23.09 38.02
C VAL A 215 -15.87 -24.54 37.60
N ASP A 216 -16.93 -25.08 36.99
CA ASP A 216 -16.89 -26.37 36.30
C ASP A 216 -16.72 -26.15 34.80
N VAL A 217 -15.93 -27.02 34.17
CA VAL A 217 -15.80 -27.08 32.70
C VAL A 217 -16.32 -28.44 32.26
N HIS A 218 -17.33 -28.43 31.38
CA HIS A 218 -18.00 -29.65 30.90
C HIS A 218 -18.59 -30.54 32.01
N GLY A 219 -19.06 -29.93 33.09
CA GLY A 219 -19.68 -30.64 34.23
C GLY A 219 -18.68 -31.27 35.19
N ALA A 220 -17.38 -30.98 35.05
CA ALA A 220 -16.33 -31.42 35.97
C ALA A 220 -15.64 -30.21 36.62
N PRO A 221 -15.20 -30.31 37.88
CA PRO A 221 -14.43 -29.25 38.55
C PRO A 221 -13.19 -28.85 37.76
N HIS A 222 -13.02 -27.56 37.52
CA HIS A 222 -11.89 -27.05 36.76
C HIS A 222 -10.56 -27.22 37.51
N VAL A 223 -9.54 -27.73 36.80
CA VAL A 223 -8.16 -27.80 37.30
C VAL A 223 -7.42 -26.51 36.97
N ARG A 224 -7.05 -25.74 38.00
CA ARG A 224 -6.31 -24.48 37.84
C ARG A 224 -4.99 -24.68 37.10
N GLY A 225 -4.71 -23.78 36.16
CA GLY A 225 -3.54 -23.76 35.29
C GLY A 225 -3.67 -24.63 34.03
N SER A 226 -4.84 -25.19 33.76
CA SER A 226 -5.09 -26.02 32.56
C SER A 226 -5.33 -25.20 31.29
N GLY A 227 -5.63 -23.90 31.40
CA GLY A 227 -5.82 -23.02 30.26
C GLY A 227 -4.53 -22.34 29.77
N PRO A 228 -4.65 -21.44 28.77
CA PRO A 228 -3.54 -20.66 28.27
C PRO A 228 -2.91 -19.81 29.39
N LYS A 229 -1.59 -19.93 29.53
CA LYS A 229 -0.84 -19.17 30.53
C LYS A 229 -0.88 -17.67 30.19
N PRO A 230 -1.03 -16.81 31.19
CA PRO A 230 -0.88 -15.38 30.98
C PRO A 230 0.55 -15.02 30.51
N PHE A 231 0.68 -14.00 29.69
CA PHE A 231 1.92 -13.56 29.06
C PHE A 231 2.07 -12.04 29.10
N ARG A 232 3.29 -11.55 28.86
CA ARG A 232 3.57 -10.13 28.65
C ARG A 232 4.14 -9.93 27.26
N VAL A 233 3.69 -8.89 26.57
CA VAL A 233 4.37 -8.45 25.36
C VAL A 233 5.70 -7.78 25.72
N PRO A 234 6.75 -7.98 24.90
CA PRO A 234 7.98 -7.24 25.07
C PRO A 234 7.73 -5.75 24.84
N VAL A 235 8.49 -4.90 25.53
CA VAL A 235 8.54 -3.46 25.23
C VAL A 235 9.09 -3.29 23.80
N TYR A 236 8.66 -2.23 23.11
CA TYR A 236 9.01 -1.93 21.72
C TYR A 236 10.52 -1.95 21.42
N ASP A 237 11.34 -1.77 22.46
CA ASP A 237 12.78 -1.95 22.42
C ASP A 237 13.24 -2.62 23.73
N LYS A 238 14.05 -3.68 23.63
CA LYS A 238 14.56 -4.43 24.79
C LYS A 238 15.47 -3.58 25.68
N SER A 239 16.02 -2.49 25.16
CA SER A 239 16.85 -1.54 25.90
C SER A 239 16.04 -0.57 26.77
N VAL A 240 14.73 -0.48 26.55
CA VAL A 240 13.85 0.41 27.31
C VAL A 240 13.43 -0.28 28.60
N ALA A 241 13.96 0.23 29.72
CA ALA A 241 13.58 -0.23 31.05
C ALA A 241 12.13 0.19 31.38
N GLU A 242 11.45 -0.61 32.21
CA GLU A 242 10.14 -0.25 32.75
C GLU A 242 10.28 1.03 33.61
N PRO A 243 9.53 2.11 33.32
CA PRO A 243 9.66 3.37 34.04
C PRO A 243 9.19 3.22 35.49
N LYS A 244 9.99 3.71 36.44
CA LYS A 244 9.72 3.61 37.89
C LYS A 244 9.04 4.85 38.48
N SER A 245 8.99 5.94 37.72
CA SER A 245 8.41 7.21 38.11
C SER A 245 7.61 7.83 36.97
N GLU A 246 6.74 8.79 37.28
CA GLU A 246 5.99 9.52 36.25
C GLU A 246 6.91 10.28 35.30
N ALA A 247 8.01 10.86 35.82
CA ALA A 247 9.01 11.55 35.02
C ALA A 247 9.70 10.60 34.03
N GLU A 248 10.13 9.42 34.50
CA GLU A 248 10.67 8.37 33.63
C GLU A 248 9.65 7.88 32.60
N TRP A 249 8.38 7.73 33.00
CA TRP A 249 7.32 7.33 32.07
C TRP A 249 7.13 8.36 30.96
N ARG A 250 7.08 9.66 31.29
CA ARG A 250 6.98 10.75 30.31
C ARG A 250 8.17 10.79 29.36
N GLN A 251 9.37 10.47 29.85
CA GLN A 251 10.57 10.35 29.02
C GLN A 251 10.49 9.15 28.09
N ALA A 252 10.15 7.96 28.61
CA ALA A 252 9.97 6.74 27.83
C ALA A 252 8.87 6.92 26.75
N TRP A 253 7.82 7.68 27.06
CA TRP A 253 6.74 7.98 26.11
C TRP A 253 7.24 8.83 24.94
N LYS A 254 8.06 9.85 25.21
CA LYS A 254 8.70 10.66 24.14
C LYS A 254 9.61 9.80 23.26
N GLN A 255 10.37 8.88 23.86
CA GLN A 255 11.22 7.94 23.12
C GLN A 255 10.38 6.99 22.24
N LEU A 256 9.26 6.48 22.76
CA LEU A 256 8.33 5.66 22.00
C LEU A 256 7.74 6.44 20.82
N ASP A 257 7.37 7.70 21.01
CA ASP A 257 6.82 8.53 19.95
C ASP A 257 7.84 8.80 18.83
N GLN A 258 9.08 9.14 19.20
CA GLN A 258 10.20 9.25 18.26
C GLN A 258 10.44 7.94 17.52
N TRP A 259 10.44 6.81 18.23
CA TRP A 259 10.59 5.49 17.64
C TRP A 259 9.46 5.16 16.65
N LYS A 260 8.19 5.45 17.00
CA LYS A 260 7.03 5.27 16.11
C LYS A 260 7.21 6.08 14.83
N HIS A 261 7.67 7.32 14.94
CA HIS A 261 7.95 8.18 13.80
C HIS A 261 9.03 7.59 12.89
N MET A 262 10.15 7.13 13.46
CA MET A 262 11.22 6.48 12.71
C MET A 262 10.74 5.21 12.00
N LYS A 263 9.98 4.34 12.67
CA LYS A 263 9.40 3.13 12.07
C LYS A 263 8.45 3.44 10.92
N ARG A 264 7.70 4.53 11.01
CA ARG A 264 6.84 5.01 9.92
C ARG A 264 7.67 5.46 8.71
N ILE A 265 8.77 6.20 8.92
CA ILE A 265 9.68 6.59 7.83
C ILE A 265 10.30 5.36 7.17
N GLU A 266 10.84 4.42 7.95
CA GLU A 266 11.42 3.16 7.44
C GLU A 266 10.41 2.39 6.57
N ARG A 267 9.16 2.28 7.03
CA ARG A 267 8.07 1.67 6.26
C ARG A 267 7.81 2.43 4.96
N GLN A 268 7.73 3.76 5.01
CA GLN A 268 7.47 4.58 3.81
C GLN A 268 8.57 4.42 2.76
N GLU A 269 9.84 4.39 3.17
CA GLU A 269 10.95 4.15 2.24
C GLU A 269 10.90 2.74 1.65
N ARG A 270 10.60 1.72 2.46
CA ARG A 270 10.40 0.36 1.95
C ARG A 270 9.23 0.29 0.97
N ALA A 271 8.08 0.87 1.30
CA ALA A 271 6.91 0.90 0.43
C ALA A 271 7.20 1.61 -0.89
N LYS A 272 7.98 2.70 -0.93
CA LYS A 272 8.40 3.33 -2.20
C LYS A 272 9.16 2.37 -3.10
N ILE A 273 10.06 1.56 -2.53
CA ILE A 273 10.82 0.56 -3.28
C ILE A 273 9.88 -0.53 -3.80
N THR A 274 8.97 -1.03 -2.96
CA THR A 274 8.00 -2.06 -3.33
C THR A 274 6.99 -1.57 -4.38
N VAL A 275 6.52 -0.33 -4.29
CA VAL A 275 5.65 0.29 -5.32
C VAL A 275 6.41 0.43 -6.64
N ALA A 276 7.70 0.79 -6.60
CA ALA A 276 8.51 0.87 -7.82
C ALA A 276 8.74 -0.50 -8.50
N SER A 277 8.53 -1.61 -7.78
CA SER A 277 8.59 -2.97 -8.34
C SER A 277 7.23 -3.53 -8.78
N MET A 278 6.18 -2.71 -8.82
CA MET A 278 4.91 -3.12 -9.42
C MET A 278 5.09 -3.55 -10.88
N THR A 279 4.43 -4.65 -11.23
CA THR A 279 4.24 -5.06 -12.61
C THR A 279 3.27 -4.10 -13.33
N GLU A 280 3.29 -4.14 -14.66
CA GLU A 280 2.32 -3.40 -15.49
C GLU A 280 0.89 -3.77 -15.10
N ARG A 281 0.61 -5.08 -14.91
CA ARG A 281 -0.69 -5.60 -14.52
C ARG A 281 -1.17 -5.03 -13.19
N GLU A 282 -0.33 -5.07 -12.15
CA GLU A 282 -0.66 -4.53 -10.84
C GLU A 282 -0.94 -3.02 -10.91
N SER A 283 -0.12 -2.28 -11.67
CA SER A 283 -0.30 -0.85 -11.89
C SER A 283 -1.63 -0.53 -12.57
N GLU A 284 -2.02 -1.32 -13.59
CA GLU A 284 -3.31 -1.17 -14.26
C GLU A 284 -4.49 -1.53 -13.37
N ALA A 285 -4.37 -2.58 -12.56
CA ALA A 285 -5.40 -2.99 -11.61
C ALA A 285 -5.61 -1.95 -10.50
N LEU A 286 -4.53 -1.39 -9.95
CA LEU A 286 -4.58 -0.31 -8.97
C LEU A 286 -5.25 0.94 -9.56
N ALA A 287 -4.88 1.31 -10.78
CA ALA A 287 -5.52 2.43 -11.45
C ALA A 287 -7.02 2.21 -11.66
N THR A 288 -7.41 1.02 -12.11
CA THR A 288 -8.82 0.63 -12.28
C THR A 288 -9.57 0.70 -10.94
N SER A 289 -8.96 0.20 -9.86
CA SER A 289 -9.50 0.29 -8.49
C SER A 289 -9.78 1.75 -8.09
N LEU A 290 -8.83 2.65 -8.33
CA LEU A 290 -8.97 4.07 -8.01
C LEU A 290 -10.07 4.77 -8.83
N GLU A 291 -10.23 4.42 -10.11
CA GLU A 291 -11.32 4.93 -10.96
C GLU A 291 -12.69 4.47 -10.44
N LEU A 292 -12.82 3.20 -10.07
CA LEU A 292 -14.07 2.63 -9.57
C LEU A 292 -14.48 3.24 -8.22
N LYS A 293 -13.51 3.47 -7.33
CA LYS A 293 -13.73 4.11 -6.02
C LYS A 293 -14.08 5.59 -6.11
N ASN A 294 -13.66 6.25 -7.18
CA ASN A 294 -13.92 7.65 -7.40
C ASN A 294 -14.52 7.87 -8.79
N PRO A 295 -15.79 7.48 -9.02
CA PRO A 295 -16.43 7.61 -10.34
C PRO A 295 -16.55 9.08 -10.81
N ASN A 296 -16.42 10.04 -9.88
CA ASN A 296 -16.37 11.47 -10.16
C ASN A 296 -14.94 11.98 -10.44
N ALA A 297 -13.90 11.23 -10.07
CA ALA A 297 -12.57 11.45 -10.63
C ALA A 297 -12.65 11.09 -12.10
N LYS A 298 -12.46 12.10 -12.95
CA LYS A 298 -12.48 11.95 -14.39
C LYS A 298 -11.60 10.77 -14.78
N LYS A 299 -12.11 9.87 -15.65
CA LYS A 299 -11.38 8.74 -16.24
C LYS A 299 -9.92 9.12 -16.43
N PHE A 300 -8.99 8.33 -15.91
CA PHE A 300 -7.59 8.69 -16.04
C PHE A 300 -7.23 8.69 -17.53
N PHE A 301 -6.61 9.77 -17.99
CA PHE A 301 -6.16 9.92 -19.35
C PHE A 301 -4.91 9.07 -19.56
N LYS A 302 -5.03 8.01 -20.38
CA LYS A 302 -3.88 7.33 -20.96
C LYS A 302 -3.39 8.18 -22.14
N ILE A 303 -2.12 8.54 -22.12
CA ILE A 303 -1.49 9.20 -23.27
C ILE A 303 -1.35 8.16 -24.37
N ASP A 304 -1.72 8.54 -25.59
CA ASP A 304 -1.65 7.68 -26.76
C ASP A 304 -0.20 7.22 -27.02
N LYS A 305 -0.02 5.93 -27.33
CA LYS A 305 1.28 5.34 -27.69
C LYS A 305 1.93 6.00 -28.90
N VAL A 306 1.15 6.71 -29.74
CA VAL A 306 1.67 7.53 -30.84
C VAL A 306 2.69 8.60 -30.39
N TYR A 307 2.76 8.89 -29.08
CA TYR A 307 3.70 9.84 -28.49
C TYR A 307 4.91 9.18 -27.81
N ASP A 308 5.08 7.86 -27.91
CA ASP A 308 6.22 7.17 -27.29
C ASP A 308 7.56 7.59 -27.88
N ASN A 309 7.58 7.98 -29.15
CA ASN A 309 8.74 8.53 -29.83
C ASN A 309 9.06 9.99 -29.45
N LEU A 310 8.25 10.66 -28.64
CA LEU A 310 8.50 12.06 -28.24
C LEU A 310 9.42 12.21 -27.04
N ASP A 311 9.75 11.13 -26.32
CA ASP A 311 10.53 11.28 -25.10
C ASP A 311 11.95 11.78 -25.34
N LEU A 312 12.61 11.19 -26.33
CA LEU A 312 13.94 11.59 -26.77
C LEU A 312 13.95 13.01 -27.38
N PRO A 313 13.02 13.38 -28.28
CA PRO A 313 12.80 14.77 -28.70
C PRO A 313 12.62 15.77 -27.55
N LEU A 314 11.81 15.43 -26.54
CA LEU A 314 11.59 16.29 -25.37
C LEU A 314 12.88 16.51 -24.58
N ILE A 315 13.67 15.45 -24.38
CA ILE A 315 14.99 15.54 -23.73
C ILE A 315 15.91 16.49 -24.49
N TYR A 316 16.03 16.32 -25.80
CA TYR A 316 16.92 17.16 -26.61
C TYR A 316 16.45 18.62 -26.71
N LEU A 317 15.14 18.86 -26.77
CA LEU A 317 14.61 20.22 -26.72
C LEU A 317 14.93 20.89 -25.38
N LEU A 318 14.94 20.12 -24.28
CA LEU A 318 15.33 20.60 -22.95
C LEU A 318 16.84 20.93 -22.89
N ASP A 319 17.69 20.07 -23.43
CA ASP A 319 19.14 20.36 -23.52
C ASP A 319 19.41 21.61 -24.37
N TYR A 320 18.71 21.75 -25.49
CA TYR A 320 18.83 22.92 -26.37
C TYR A 320 18.45 24.23 -25.65
N ILE A 321 17.32 24.27 -24.92
CA ILE A 321 16.91 25.50 -24.21
C ILE A 321 17.85 25.88 -23.06
N ASN A 322 18.51 24.89 -22.44
CA ASN A 322 19.45 25.11 -21.36
C ASN A 322 20.87 25.41 -21.85
N GLY A 323 21.11 25.39 -23.18
CA GLY A 323 22.44 25.53 -23.76
C GLY A 323 23.36 24.40 -23.33
N GLU A 324 22.81 23.20 -23.13
CA GLU A 324 23.49 21.99 -22.68
C GLU A 324 23.82 21.02 -23.82
N GLU A 325 23.55 21.44 -25.04
CA GLU A 325 23.89 20.69 -26.24
C GLU A 325 25.35 20.20 -26.23
N GLY A 326 25.54 18.88 -26.38
CA GLY A 326 26.86 18.26 -26.51
C GLY A 326 27.72 18.31 -25.24
N LYS A 327 27.18 18.72 -24.09
CA LYS A 327 27.89 18.70 -22.81
C LYS A 327 27.88 17.30 -22.18
N THR A 328 28.95 16.92 -21.50
CA THR A 328 29.09 15.60 -20.84
C THR A 328 28.49 15.56 -19.43
N GLU A 329 28.23 14.35 -18.93
CA GLU A 329 27.24 13.96 -17.89
C GLU A 329 27.26 14.67 -16.52
N GLU A 330 28.26 15.49 -16.18
CA GLU A 330 28.33 16.10 -14.84
C GLU A 330 27.51 17.39 -14.70
N GLN A 331 27.06 18.01 -15.79
CA GLN A 331 26.41 19.34 -15.78
C GLN A 331 25.23 19.49 -16.78
N VAL A 332 24.48 18.43 -17.06
CA VAL A 332 23.35 18.48 -18.01
C VAL A 332 22.03 18.05 -17.39
N PHE A 333 20.98 18.83 -17.65
CA PHE A 333 19.61 18.62 -17.19
C PHE A 333 18.87 17.56 -18.02
N GLY A 334 19.06 17.49 -19.35
CA GLY A 334 18.40 16.51 -20.22
C GLY A 334 19.24 15.25 -20.51
N GLY A 335 20.56 15.29 -20.32
CA GLY A 335 21.41 14.09 -20.37
C GLY A 335 21.87 13.64 -21.76
N SER A 336 21.74 14.46 -22.81
CA SER A 336 22.23 14.08 -24.14
C SER A 336 23.76 14.09 -24.26
N LEU A 337 24.29 13.06 -24.91
CA LEU A 337 25.68 12.93 -25.38
C LEU A 337 25.85 13.23 -26.89
N LEU A 338 24.81 13.72 -27.58
CA LEU A 338 24.78 13.84 -29.05
C LEU A 338 24.66 15.29 -29.53
N LYS A 339 25.36 15.62 -30.63
CA LYS A 339 25.35 16.92 -31.32
C LYS A 339 24.10 17.07 -32.21
N LEU A 340 23.57 18.30 -32.36
CA LEU A 340 22.32 18.65 -33.07
C LEU A 340 22.33 18.46 -34.59
N ASP A 341 23.35 17.85 -35.19
CA ASP A 341 23.51 17.85 -36.66
C ASP A 341 22.36 17.12 -37.41
N GLU A 342 21.50 16.39 -36.70
CA GLU A 342 20.33 15.67 -37.22
C GLU A 342 18.97 16.25 -36.75
N LEU A 343 18.98 17.42 -36.10
CA LEU A 343 17.88 17.81 -35.23
C LEU A 343 16.87 18.74 -35.92
N ASN A 344 15.74 18.16 -36.37
CA ASN A 344 14.63 18.95 -36.89
C ASN A 344 13.75 19.46 -35.75
N VAL A 345 14.21 20.55 -35.14
CA VAL A 345 13.58 21.26 -34.04
C VAL A 345 12.10 21.59 -34.31
N GLU A 346 11.76 21.98 -35.54
CA GLU A 346 10.39 22.30 -35.94
C GLU A 346 9.47 21.07 -35.87
N ILE A 347 9.92 19.91 -36.38
CA ILE A 347 9.16 18.66 -36.34
C ILE A 347 8.88 18.25 -34.89
N TRP A 348 9.87 18.37 -34.02
CA TRP A 348 9.71 17.97 -32.62
C TRP A 348 8.80 18.91 -31.85
N MET A 349 8.90 20.21 -32.08
CA MET A 349 7.95 21.17 -31.50
C MET A 349 6.52 20.92 -31.97
N LYS A 350 6.30 20.57 -33.25
CA LYS A 350 4.98 20.12 -33.74
C LYS A 350 4.49 18.87 -33.01
N GLY A 351 5.40 17.93 -32.73
CA GLY A 351 5.13 16.74 -31.91
C GLY A 351 4.67 17.09 -30.50
N VAL A 352 5.39 17.99 -29.81
CA VAL A 352 5.03 18.50 -28.47
C VAL A 352 3.67 19.19 -28.49
N VAL A 353 3.41 20.06 -29.49
CA VAL A 353 2.10 20.70 -29.66
C VAL A 353 1.01 19.63 -29.81
N LYS A 354 1.20 18.64 -30.68
CA LYS A 354 0.23 17.55 -30.90
C LYS A 354 -0.05 16.75 -29.63
N LEU A 355 0.98 16.43 -28.84
CA LEU A 355 0.85 15.78 -27.53
C LEU A 355 -0.03 16.63 -26.60
N LEU A 356 0.28 17.92 -26.47
CA LEU A 356 -0.43 18.83 -25.58
C LEU A 356 -1.88 19.08 -25.99
N THR A 357 -2.15 19.15 -27.29
CA THR A 357 -3.52 19.27 -27.84
C THR A 357 -4.35 18.02 -27.58
N SER A 358 -3.74 16.84 -27.57
CA SER A 358 -4.46 15.58 -27.32
C SER A 358 -4.97 15.44 -25.88
N ILE A 359 -4.39 16.20 -24.94
CA ILE A 359 -4.70 16.07 -23.52
C ILE A 359 -5.86 17.01 -23.19
N PRO A 360 -6.99 16.55 -22.63
CA PRO A 360 -8.03 17.44 -22.14
C PRO A 360 -7.54 18.32 -20.98
N ASN A 361 -8.00 19.57 -20.89
CA ASN A 361 -7.68 20.47 -19.75
C ASN A 361 -8.13 19.92 -18.40
N THR A 362 -9.08 18.99 -18.44
CA THR A 362 -9.71 18.35 -17.31
C THR A 362 -9.11 16.98 -17.00
N ALA A 363 -8.16 16.48 -17.78
CA ALA A 363 -7.61 15.15 -17.60
C ALA A 363 -6.92 15.00 -16.24
N LEU A 364 -7.09 13.82 -15.63
CA LEU A 364 -6.21 13.34 -14.58
C LEU A 364 -5.34 12.26 -15.22
N LEU A 365 -4.03 12.30 -15.08
CA LEU A 365 -3.19 11.24 -15.64
C LEU A 365 -3.21 10.02 -14.75
N ASN A 366 -3.25 8.86 -15.39
CA ASN A 366 -3.23 7.59 -14.68
C ASN A 366 -1.91 7.49 -13.87
N PRO A 367 -1.93 7.11 -12.59
CA PRO A 367 -0.71 6.80 -11.83
C PRO A 367 0.20 5.80 -12.56
N SER A 368 -0.37 4.83 -13.28
CA SER A 368 0.37 3.84 -14.08
C SER A 368 0.89 4.38 -15.42
N ASN A 369 0.45 5.56 -15.86
CA ASN A 369 0.98 6.22 -17.04
C ASN A 369 2.28 6.97 -16.72
N TYR A 370 3.24 6.28 -16.07
CA TYR A 370 4.50 6.88 -15.62
C TYR A 370 5.26 7.52 -16.78
N LEU A 371 5.36 6.83 -17.92
CA LEU A 371 6.01 7.34 -19.12
C LEU A 371 5.28 8.57 -19.68
N GLY A 372 3.95 8.58 -19.65
CA GLY A 372 3.18 9.76 -20.05
C GLY A 372 3.30 10.93 -19.08
N ASN A 373 3.34 10.66 -17.78
CA ASN A 373 3.60 11.65 -16.73
C ASN A 373 4.98 12.29 -16.93
N ALA A 374 6.02 11.48 -17.19
CA ALA A 374 7.38 11.96 -17.45
C ALA A 374 7.43 12.84 -18.71
N LYS A 375 6.84 12.39 -19.84
CA LYS A 375 6.71 13.19 -21.07
C LYS A 375 6.00 14.52 -20.80
N LEU A 376 4.93 14.51 -20.00
CA LEU A 376 4.20 15.73 -19.71
C LEU A 376 4.92 16.68 -18.76
N GLN A 377 5.64 16.15 -17.78
CA GLN A 377 6.52 16.95 -16.93
C GLN A 377 7.61 17.63 -17.75
N ARG A 378 8.25 16.91 -18.67
CA ARG A 378 9.24 17.47 -19.61
C ARG A 378 8.62 18.52 -20.53
N ALA A 379 7.48 18.23 -21.14
CA ALA A 379 6.76 19.18 -21.98
C ALA A 379 6.33 20.44 -21.21
N PHE A 380 5.87 20.28 -19.97
CA PHE A 380 5.52 21.39 -19.09
C PHE A 380 6.73 22.26 -18.78
N TYR A 381 7.86 21.65 -18.39
CA TYR A 381 9.09 22.38 -18.10
C TYR A 381 9.62 23.13 -19.33
N LEU A 382 9.66 22.45 -20.48
CA LEU A 382 10.04 23.04 -21.77
C LEU A 382 9.19 24.29 -22.05
N MET A 383 7.86 24.17 -21.95
CA MET A 383 6.97 25.30 -22.18
C MET A 383 7.14 26.42 -21.15
N SER A 384 7.34 26.10 -19.87
CA SER A 384 7.58 27.11 -18.84
C SER A 384 8.83 27.93 -19.16
N HIS A 385 9.92 27.29 -19.58
CA HIS A 385 11.12 28.00 -20.02
C HIS A 385 10.89 28.82 -21.28
N LEU A 386 10.24 28.24 -22.30
CA LEU A 386 9.93 28.93 -23.55
C LEU A 386 9.17 30.22 -23.32
N PHE A 387 8.12 30.19 -22.49
CA PHE A 387 7.28 31.37 -22.27
C PHE A 387 7.78 32.34 -21.19
N SER A 388 8.89 32.01 -20.53
CA SER A 388 9.62 32.96 -19.68
C SER A 388 10.71 33.72 -20.44
N ALA A 389 11.12 33.27 -21.62
CA ALA A 389 12.12 33.95 -22.44
C ALA A 389 11.54 35.23 -23.09
N ASP A 390 12.37 36.28 -23.18
CA ASP A 390 12.05 37.46 -23.99
C ASP A 390 12.08 37.05 -25.48
N PRO A 391 10.96 37.17 -26.22
CA PRO A 391 10.91 36.82 -27.65
C PRO A 391 11.90 37.60 -28.52
N LYS A 392 12.37 38.77 -28.03
CA LYS A 392 13.36 39.61 -28.73
C LYS A 392 14.81 39.21 -28.43
N SER A 393 15.04 38.34 -27.44
CA SER A 393 16.38 37.86 -27.10
C SER A 393 16.90 36.88 -28.15
N ASN A 394 18.22 36.72 -28.22
CA ASN A 394 18.89 35.71 -29.05
C ASN A 394 19.11 34.38 -28.30
N THR A 395 18.20 34.03 -27.39
CA THR A 395 18.29 32.77 -26.63
C THR A 395 17.79 31.58 -27.44
N PRO A 396 18.22 30.34 -27.13
CA PRO A 396 17.66 29.13 -27.74
C PRO A 396 16.13 29.04 -27.58
N ALA A 397 15.60 29.45 -26.43
CA ALA A 397 14.17 29.50 -26.17
C ALA A 397 13.42 30.49 -27.10
N ALA A 398 13.97 31.68 -27.34
CA ALA A 398 13.39 32.64 -28.29
C ALA A 398 13.44 32.13 -29.74
N SER A 399 14.48 31.35 -30.10
CA SER A 399 14.58 30.71 -31.41
C SER A 399 13.51 29.63 -31.60
N LEU A 400 13.28 28.80 -30.58
CA LEU A 400 12.19 27.82 -30.58
C LEU A 400 10.81 28.47 -30.70
N LEU A 401 10.57 29.59 -29.99
CA LEU A 401 9.30 30.32 -30.07
C LEU A 401 8.98 30.77 -31.50
N LYS A 402 9.98 31.13 -32.30
CA LYS A 402 9.81 31.55 -33.71
C LYS A 402 9.37 30.40 -34.62
N THR A 403 9.58 29.14 -34.22
CA THR A 403 9.13 27.97 -34.98
C THR A 403 7.63 27.69 -34.84
N LEU A 404 6.96 28.36 -33.91
CA LEU A 404 5.55 28.17 -33.61
C LEU A 404 4.70 29.25 -34.29
N SER A 405 3.53 28.87 -34.81
CA SER A 405 2.55 29.87 -35.23
C SER A 405 2.02 30.67 -34.03
N SER A 406 1.46 31.84 -34.29
CA SER A 406 0.79 32.65 -33.25
C SER A 406 -0.34 31.88 -32.56
N GLU A 407 -1.06 31.05 -33.30
CA GLU A 407 -2.12 30.19 -32.77
C GLU A 407 -1.56 29.11 -31.83
N GLN A 408 -0.52 28.40 -32.25
CA GLN A 408 0.15 27.37 -31.42
C GLN A 408 0.74 27.99 -30.14
N THR A 409 1.36 29.17 -30.27
CA THR A 409 1.91 29.93 -29.15
C THR A 409 0.82 30.27 -28.13
N ASN A 410 -0.32 30.79 -28.58
CA ASN A 410 -1.43 31.16 -27.72
C ASN A 410 -2.07 29.92 -27.06
N PHE A 411 -2.25 28.84 -27.83
CA PHE A 411 -2.74 27.57 -27.33
C PHE A 411 -1.84 27.03 -26.22
N MET A 412 -0.53 26.92 -26.46
CA MET A 412 0.41 26.39 -25.47
C MET A 412 0.53 27.27 -24.23
N LYS A 413 0.52 28.60 -24.36
CA LYS A 413 0.45 29.52 -23.21
C LYS A 413 -0.78 29.27 -22.35
N SER A 414 -1.95 29.09 -22.97
CA SER A 414 -3.18 28.72 -22.26
C SER A 414 -3.05 27.33 -21.62
N LYS A 415 -2.41 26.39 -22.33
CA LYS A 415 -2.22 25.03 -21.87
C LYS A 415 -1.35 24.94 -20.62
N VAL A 416 -0.22 25.63 -20.57
CA VAL A 416 0.64 25.70 -19.36
C VAL A 416 -0.14 26.11 -18.12
N LYS A 417 -1.10 27.04 -18.25
CA LYS A 417 -1.96 27.50 -17.14
C LYS A 417 -2.93 26.43 -16.64
N SER A 418 -3.18 25.36 -17.39
CA SER A 418 -4.05 24.26 -16.95
C SER A 418 -3.27 22.97 -16.69
N LEU A 419 -2.16 22.75 -17.39
CA LEU A 419 -1.40 21.51 -17.38
C LEU A 419 -0.78 21.20 -16.01
N HIS A 420 -0.45 22.22 -15.21
CA HIS A 420 0.03 22.00 -13.84
C HIS A 420 -0.99 21.24 -12.96
N LYS A 421 -2.29 21.41 -13.21
CA LYS A 421 -3.35 20.67 -12.50
C LYS A 421 -3.44 19.21 -12.94
N VAL A 422 -3.02 18.93 -14.16
CA VAL A 422 -2.96 17.59 -14.75
C VAL A 422 -1.72 16.83 -14.25
N ILE A 423 -0.58 17.52 -14.15
CA ILE A 423 0.71 16.93 -13.77
C ILE A 423 0.89 16.83 -12.25
N PHE A 424 0.43 17.83 -11.51
CA PHE A 424 0.56 17.89 -10.05
C PHE A 424 -0.81 18.06 -9.38
N PRO A 425 -1.79 17.18 -9.64
CA PRO A 425 -3.16 17.35 -9.11
C PRO A 425 -3.17 17.49 -7.58
N TRP A 426 -2.25 16.81 -6.89
CA TRP A 426 -2.06 16.87 -5.43
C TRP A 426 -1.56 18.23 -4.91
N ALA A 427 -0.85 19.02 -5.73
CA ALA A 427 -0.29 20.29 -5.30
C ALA A 427 -1.31 21.44 -5.27
N PHE A 428 -2.45 21.26 -5.95
CA PHE A 428 -3.46 22.29 -6.19
C PHE A 428 -4.81 22.02 -5.49
N THR A 429 -4.85 21.10 -4.52
CA THR A 429 -6.01 20.86 -3.66
C THR A 429 -6.08 21.80 -2.45
N GLY A 430 -5.16 22.77 -2.33
CA GLY A 430 -5.01 23.66 -1.17
C GLY A 430 -4.65 25.12 -1.51
N LYS A 431 -3.87 25.78 -0.63
CA LYS A 431 -3.52 27.22 -0.70
C LYS A 431 -2.65 27.64 -1.90
N ILE A 432 -2.16 26.70 -2.70
CA ILE A 432 -1.32 26.96 -3.86
C ILE A 432 -2.23 27.05 -5.08
N SER A 433 -2.37 28.24 -5.66
CA SER A 433 -3.29 28.51 -6.78
C SER A 433 -2.59 28.59 -8.14
N SER A 434 -1.25 28.57 -8.17
CA SER A 434 -0.47 28.67 -9.40
C SER A 434 0.85 27.90 -9.34
N ALA A 435 1.37 27.51 -10.50
CA ALA A 435 2.69 26.89 -10.62
C ALA A 435 3.82 27.80 -10.09
N ALA A 436 3.69 29.12 -10.27
CA ALA A 436 4.64 30.08 -9.71
C ALA A 436 4.66 30.03 -8.17
N GLN A 437 3.48 29.97 -7.52
CA GLN A 437 3.40 29.78 -6.08
C GLN A 437 3.92 28.41 -5.64
N LEU A 438 3.66 27.35 -6.39
CA LEU A 438 4.20 26.01 -6.11
C LEU A 438 5.74 26.05 -6.14
N ILE A 439 6.32 26.58 -7.22
CA ILE A 439 7.76 26.72 -7.40
C ILE A 439 8.37 27.62 -6.31
N SER A 440 7.72 28.73 -5.97
CA SER A 440 8.17 29.63 -4.91
C SER A 440 8.05 29.01 -3.51
N SER A 441 7.06 28.13 -3.28
CA SER A 441 6.92 27.41 -2.00
C SER A 441 8.07 26.44 -1.74
N PHE A 442 8.78 26.02 -2.79
CA PHE A 442 10.02 25.24 -2.65
C PHE A 442 11.25 26.10 -2.38
N LYS A 443 11.17 27.43 -2.59
CA LYS A 443 12.28 28.37 -2.42
C LYS A 443 12.31 29.06 -1.06
N SER A 444 11.26 28.98 -0.24
CA SER A 444 11.20 29.65 1.07
C SER A 444 11.65 28.75 2.22
N ASP A 445 12.49 29.32 3.08
CA ASP A 445 12.95 28.88 4.43
C ASP A 445 13.83 27.62 4.55
N ARG A 446 14.07 26.87 3.49
CA ARG A 446 15.06 25.77 3.50
C ARG A 446 15.87 25.87 2.22
N GLU A 447 17.18 25.83 2.32
CA GLU A 447 18.13 25.80 1.18
C GLU A 447 17.97 24.50 0.37
N LEU A 448 16.78 24.25 -0.16
CA LEU A 448 16.42 23.11 -0.97
C LEU A 448 16.68 23.46 -2.44
N GLU A 449 17.79 22.96 -2.96
CA GLU A 449 18.04 22.97 -4.39
C GLU A 449 17.26 21.82 -5.04
N VAL A 450 16.13 22.14 -5.69
CA VAL A 450 15.37 21.15 -6.47
C VAL A 450 16.12 20.90 -7.78
N ARG A 451 16.83 19.77 -7.86
CA ARG A 451 17.41 19.28 -9.12
C ARG A 451 16.55 18.15 -9.67
N ALA A 452 15.96 18.35 -10.84
CA ALA A 452 15.34 17.25 -11.59
C ALA A 452 16.43 16.32 -12.12
N SER A 453 16.18 15.01 -12.15
CA SER A 453 17.12 14.02 -12.68
C SER A 453 16.49 13.22 -13.83
N ASN A 454 17.32 12.69 -14.71
CA ASN A 454 16.90 11.95 -15.91
C ASN A 454 16.14 10.63 -15.63
N ARG A 455 16.17 10.10 -14.40
CA ARG A 455 15.54 8.81 -14.05
C ARG A 455 14.18 8.92 -13.37
N SER A 456 13.84 10.08 -12.84
CA SER A 456 12.53 10.41 -12.28
C SER A 456 12.54 11.89 -11.88
N PHE A 457 11.42 12.59 -12.07
CA PHE A 457 11.27 13.99 -11.68
C PHE A 457 11.41 14.23 -10.15
N LEU A 458 11.49 13.15 -9.35
CA LEU A 458 11.62 13.21 -7.89
C LEU A 458 12.73 12.25 -7.39
N GLN A 459 13.99 12.55 -7.70
CA GLN A 459 15.10 12.17 -6.81
C GLN A 459 15.46 13.37 -5.94
N TRP A 460 14.98 13.37 -4.69
CA TRP A 460 15.38 14.32 -3.66
C TRP A 460 16.84 14.06 -3.29
N ARG A 461 17.79 14.84 -3.82
CA ARG A 461 19.19 14.79 -3.39
C ARG A 461 19.42 15.78 -2.24
N HIS A 462 19.53 15.28 -1.01
CA HIS A 462 20.17 16.02 0.08
C HIS A 462 21.69 16.04 -0.16
N ARG A 463 22.26 17.18 -0.57
CA ARG A 463 23.70 17.45 -0.41
C ARG A 463 23.85 18.55 0.63
N PHE A 464 24.24 18.18 1.85
CA PHE A 464 24.85 19.13 2.78
C PHE A 464 26.30 19.34 2.32
N THR A 465 26.59 20.44 1.64
CA THR A 465 27.96 20.96 1.55
C THR A 465 28.12 22.01 2.63
N PHE A 466 28.75 21.64 3.75
CA PHE A 466 29.26 22.63 4.70
C PHE A 466 30.36 23.42 4.00
N ASN A 467 30.05 24.66 3.66
CA ASN A 467 31.05 25.61 3.22
C ASN A 467 31.82 26.06 4.48
N HIS A 468 32.99 25.49 4.73
CA HIS A 468 33.94 26.05 5.70
C HIS A 468 34.56 27.32 5.10
N GLY A 469 33.74 28.38 5.05
CA GLY A 469 34.20 29.74 4.84
C GLY A 469 34.73 30.29 6.16
N SER A 470 36.06 30.36 6.25
CA SER A 470 36.84 31.13 7.22
C SER A 470 36.19 32.48 7.52
N ARG A 471 35.91 32.75 8.81
CA ARG A 471 35.68 34.10 9.32
C ARG A 471 36.98 34.65 9.93
N PRO A 472 37.20 35.97 9.87
CA PRO A 472 38.21 36.63 10.71
C PRO A 472 37.91 36.47 12.20
#